data_AF-A0A1Y4UTP5-F1
#
_entry.id   AF-A0A1Y4UTP5-F1
#
_cell.length_a   1.000
_cell.length_b   1.000
_cell.length_c   1.000
_cell.angle_alpha   90.00
_cell.angle_beta   90.00
_cell.angle_gamma   90.00
#
_symmetry.space_group_name_H-M   'P 1'
#
loop_
_entity.id
_entity.type
_entity.pdbx_description
1 polymer ?
#
loop_
_entity_poly.entity_id
_entity_poly.type
_entity_poly.pdbx_seq_one_letter_code
_entity_poly.pdbx_strand_id
1 'polypeptide(L)'
;MEDKIRYNGLDVLRFICAVFVVFIHIKFPNSIQKYIEPIIRTAVPLFFMISGFFYQNLVESGNLKRQILKILKYLIYIYLIFFILAFLEKMIISNIFYIDLDNMFTINSMLKFIIFNECPFFKIDYVSGHLWYMSAIIYT
;
A
#
# COMPACT_ATOMS: atom_id res chain seq x y z
N MET A 1 -10.78 33.54 2.41
CA MET A 1 -10.50 32.13 2.11
C MET A 1 -9.26 32.13 1.24
N GLU A 2 -8.12 31.68 1.75
CA GLU A 2 -6.93 31.57 0.90
C GLU A 2 -7.22 30.54 -0.20
N ASP A 3 -7.05 30.96 -1.45
CA ASP A 3 -7.17 30.07 -2.59
C ASP A 3 -6.13 28.96 -2.47
N LYS A 4 -6.62 27.75 -2.30
CA LYS A 4 -5.77 26.57 -2.16
C LYS A 4 -5.04 26.37 -3.50
N ILE A 5 -3.75 26.70 -3.54
CA ILE A 5 -2.92 26.58 -4.75
C ILE A 5 -3.01 25.15 -5.26
N ARG A 6 -3.51 24.99 -6.49
CA ARG A 6 -3.67 23.68 -7.14
C ARG A 6 -2.51 23.41 -8.08
N TYR A 7 -1.85 22.28 -7.88
CA TYR A 7 -0.70 21.86 -8.68
C TYR A 7 -1.13 20.85 -9.75
N ASN A 8 -1.67 21.33 -10.87
CA ASN A 8 -2.19 20.47 -11.95
C ASN A 8 -1.14 19.47 -12.47
N GLY A 9 0.14 19.86 -12.54
CA GLY A 9 1.23 18.95 -12.95
C GLY A 9 1.43 17.79 -11.97
N LEU A 10 1.31 18.05 -10.66
CA LEU A 10 1.37 17.00 -9.63
C LEU A 10 0.13 16.10 -9.66
N ASP A 11 -1.05 16.65 -9.98
CA ASP A 11 -2.27 15.86 -10.16
C ASP A 11 -2.14 14.88 -11.33
N VAL A 12 -1.60 15.34 -12.48
CA VAL A 12 -1.32 14.47 -13.64
C VAL A 12 -0.25 13.43 -13.31
N LEU A 13 0.83 13.83 -12.63
CA LEU A 13 1.89 12.91 -12.23
C LEU A 13 1.36 11.83 -11.29
N ARG A 14 0.54 12.18 -10.30
CA ARG A 14 -0.13 11.21 -9.40
C ARG A 14 -1.00 10.23 -10.16
N PHE A 15 -1.71 10.69 -11.19
CA PHE A 15 -2.52 9.82 -12.04
C PHE A 15 -1.64 8.81 -12.79
N ILE A 16 -0.55 9.27 -13.41
CA ILE A 16 0.42 8.39 -14.10
C ILE A 16 1.01 7.36 -13.12
N CYS A 17 1.44 7.81 -11.94
CA CYS A 17 1.96 6.92 -10.90
C CYS A 17 0.91 5.88 -10.45
N ALA A 18 -0.37 6.27 -10.33
CA ALA A 18 -1.44 5.34 -9.95
C ALA A 18 -1.61 4.20 -10.97
N VAL A 19 -1.54 4.54 -12.27
CA VAL A 19 -1.56 3.54 -13.35
C VAL A 19 -0.34 2.62 -13.27
N PHE A 20 0.84 3.19 -13.03
CA PHE A 20 2.06 2.41 -12.89
C PHE A 20 2.01 1.45 -11.70
N VAL A 21 1.48 1.86 -10.54
CA VAL A 21 1.33 0.94 -9.39
C VAL A 21 0.54 -0.31 -9.78
N VAL A 22 -0.52 -0.18 -10.58
CA VAL A 22 -1.25 -1.35 -11.11
C VAL A 22 -0.35 -2.22 -11.99
N PHE A 23 0.44 -1.59 -12.88
CA PHE A 23 1.35 -2.32 -13.77
C PHE A 23 2.50 -3.03 -13.05
N ILE A 24 2.89 -2.63 -11.83
CA ILE A 24 3.89 -3.37 -11.03
C ILE A 24 3.41 -4.82 -10.76
N HIS A 25 2.10 -5.02 -10.69
CA HIS A 25 1.51 -6.31 -10.32
C HIS A 25 1.03 -7.14 -11.51
N ILE A 26 1.14 -6.60 -12.74
CA ILE A 26 0.79 -7.32 -13.96
C ILE A 26 2.03 -8.03 -14.51
N LYS A 27 1.89 -9.30 -14.90
CA LYS A 27 2.93 -10.05 -15.60
C LYS A 27 2.94 -9.65 -17.08
N PHE A 28 3.95 -8.89 -17.49
CA PHE A 28 4.17 -8.56 -18.89
C PHE A 28 5.00 -9.65 -19.59
N PRO A 29 4.92 -9.77 -20.93
CA PRO A 29 5.82 -10.63 -21.69
C PRO A 29 7.29 -10.26 -21.43
N ASN A 30 8.15 -11.27 -21.22
CA ASN A 30 9.56 -11.09 -20.81
C ASN A 30 10.36 -10.10 -21.69
N SER A 31 10.06 -10.05 -23.00
CA SER A 31 10.72 -9.16 -23.96
C SER A 31 10.43 -7.68 -23.68
N ILE A 32 9.24 -7.35 -23.21
CA ILE A 32 8.79 -5.97 -22.97
C ILE A 32 9.05 -5.58 -21.51
N GLN A 33 8.85 -6.51 -20.58
CA GLN A 33 8.96 -6.27 -19.14
C GLN A 33 10.31 -5.65 -18.75
N LYS A 34 11.42 -6.13 -19.30
CA LYS A 34 12.77 -5.65 -18.97
C LYS A 34 12.95 -4.14 -19.20
N TYR A 35 12.24 -3.56 -20.16
CA TYR A 35 12.37 -2.15 -20.52
C TYR A 35 11.39 -1.26 -19.75
N ILE A 36 10.18 -1.76 -19.47
CA ILE A 36 9.13 -0.97 -18.83
C ILE A 36 9.20 -1.06 -17.30
N GLU A 37 9.66 -2.19 -16.75
CA GLU A 37 9.72 -2.42 -15.31
C GLU A 37 10.49 -1.34 -14.53
N PRO A 38 11.69 -0.87 -14.97
CA PRO A 38 12.39 0.20 -14.26
C PRO A 38 11.58 1.50 -14.16
N ILE A 39 10.82 1.83 -15.21
CA ILE A 39 9.98 3.04 -15.29
C ILE A 39 8.77 2.90 -14.37
N ILE A 40 8.07 1.76 -14.44
CA ILE A 40 6.87 1.54 -13.63
C ILE A 40 7.24 1.51 -12.14
N ARG A 41 8.39 0.92 -11.77
CA ARG A 41 8.85 0.85 -10.37
C ARG A 41 9.19 2.22 -9.77
N THR A 42 9.33 3.29 -10.56
CA THR A 42 9.51 4.65 -10.00
C THR A 42 8.23 5.23 -9.41
N ALA A 43 7.06 4.63 -9.66
CA ALA A 43 5.79 5.16 -9.19
C ALA A 43 5.71 5.28 -7.66
N VAL A 44 6.19 4.26 -6.94
CA VAL A 44 6.18 4.22 -5.47
C VAL A 44 7.08 5.32 -4.86
N PRO A 45 8.36 5.46 -5.23
CA PRO A 45 9.18 6.57 -4.70
C PRO A 45 8.67 7.95 -5.14
N LEU A 46 8.08 8.09 -6.33
CA LEU A 46 7.41 9.34 -6.72
C LEU A 46 6.22 9.67 -5.82
N PHE A 47 5.40 8.69 -5.45
CA PHE A 47 4.33 8.90 -4.49
C PHE A 47 4.83 9.34 -3.11
N PHE A 48 5.95 8.78 -2.64
CA PHE A 48 6.59 9.24 -1.39
C PHE A 48 7.08 10.69 -1.49
N MET A 49 7.79 11.04 -2.56
CA MET A 49 8.27 12.42 -2.77
C MET A 49 7.12 13.42 -2.83
N ILE A 50 6.04 13.09 -3.55
CA ILE A 50 4.86 13.94 -3.64
C ILE A 50 4.17 14.05 -2.28
N SER A 51 4.07 12.97 -1.51
CA SER A 51 3.48 13.00 -0.17
C SER A 51 4.31 13.86 0.79
N GLY A 52 5.64 13.72 0.74
CA GLY A 52 6.58 14.56 1.50
C GLY A 52 6.52 16.04 1.12
N PHE A 53 6.34 16.36 -0.17
CA PHE A 53 6.16 17.75 -0.62
C PHE A 53 4.96 18.44 0.04
N PHE A 54 3.85 17.72 0.29
CA PHE A 54 2.68 18.28 0.97
C PHE A 54 2.73 18.20 2.50
N TYR A 55 3.77 17.58 3.07
CA TYR A 55 3.88 17.36 4.52
C TYR A 55 3.97 18.67 5.31
N GLN A 56 4.81 19.63 4.88
CA GLN A 56 4.97 20.90 5.58
C GLN A 56 3.66 21.70 5.65
N ASN A 57 2.96 21.83 4.52
CA ASN A 57 1.63 22.46 4.45
C ASN A 57 0.62 21.78 5.40
N LEU A 58 0.80 20.48 5.63
CA LEU A 58 -0.07 19.70 6.50
C LEU A 58 0.19 19.95 7.99
N VAL A 59 1.47 20.09 8.34
CA VAL A 59 1.93 20.45 9.69
C VAL A 59 1.46 21.86 10.03
N GLU A 60 1.69 22.83 9.13
CA GLU A 60 1.30 24.24 9.32
C GLU A 60 -0.21 24.40 9.49
N SER A 61 -1.00 23.62 8.74
CA SER A 61 -2.46 23.66 8.85
C SER A 61 -3.02 22.90 10.06
N GLY A 62 -2.17 22.30 10.91
CA GLY A 62 -2.57 21.52 12.10
C GLY A 62 -3.35 20.23 11.78
N ASN A 63 -3.41 19.83 10.50
CA ASN A 63 -4.25 18.72 10.02
C ASN A 63 -3.51 17.36 9.98
N LEU A 64 -2.23 17.33 10.35
CA LEU A 64 -1.38 16.12 10.32
C LEU A 64 -2.04 14.93 11.01
N LYS A 65 -2.39 15.08 12.30
CA LYS A 65 -3.01 14.02 13.10
C LYS A 65 -4.29 13.49 12.46
N ARG A 66 -5.11 14.39 11.90
CA ARG A 66 -6.36 14.01 11.23
C ARG A 66 -6.09 13.19 9.96
N GLN A 67 -5.06 13.50 9.19
CA GLN A 67 -4.72 12.73 8.00
C GLN A 67 -4.13 11.37 8.34
N ILE A 68 -3.23 11.28 9.32
CA ILE A 68 -2.68 10.01 9.79
C ILE A 68 -3.81 9.08 10.26
N LEU A 69 -4.76 9.60 11.06
CA LEU A 69 -5.92 8.81 11.49
C LEU A 69 -6.82 8.36 10.33
N LYS A 70 -6.96 9.18 9.28
CA LYS A 70 -7.68 8.77 8.06
C LYS A 70 -6.95 7.63 7.34
N ILE A 71 -5.63 7.74 7.18
CA ILE A 71 -4.80 6.70 6.56
C ILE A 71 -4.90 5.39 7.34
N LEU A 72 -4.78 5.45 8.67
CA LEU A 72 -4.94 4.29 9.56
C LEU A 72 -6.35 3.67 9.45
N LYS A 73 -7.40 4.50 9.42
CA LYS A 73 -8.77 4.02 9.22
C LYS A 73 -8.93 3.27 7.89
N TYR A 74 -8.37 3.80 6.81
CA TYR A 74 -8.41 3.14 5.50
C TYR A 74 -7.60 1.85 5.49
N LEU A 75 -6.43 1.82 6.12
CA LEU A 75 -5.65 0.60 6.27
C LEU A 75 -6.45 -0.49 6.96
N ILE A 76 -7.06 -0.19 8.11
CA ILE A 76 -7.90 -1.15 8.84
C ILE A 76 -9.03 -1.68 7.95
N TYR A 77 -9.69 -0.79 7.20
CA TYR A 77 -10.78 -1.17 6.31
C TYR A 77 -10.31 -2.12 5.18
N ILE A 78 -9.18 -1.80 4.55
CA ILE A 78 -8.61 -2.61 3.47
C ILE A 78 -8.14 -3.96 4.03
N TYR A 79 -7.46 -3.98 5.19
CA TYR A 79 -7.07 -5.22 5.86
C TYR A 79 -8.27 -6.12 6.18
N LEU A 80 -9.37 -5.54 6.64
CA LEU A 80 -10.60 -6.29 6.94
C LEU A 80 -11.23 -6.89 5.68
N ILE A 81 -11.25 -6.15 4.57
CA ILE A 81 -11.70 -6.68 3.28
C ILE A 81 -10.85 -7.87 2.84
N PHE A 82 -9.52 -7.73 2.85
CA PHE A 82 -8.63 -8.82 2.47
C PHE A 82 -8.75 -10.02 3.42
N PHE A 83 -9.00 -9.77 4.71
CA PHE A 83 -9.25 -10.82 5.67
C PHE A 83 -10.49 -11.65 5.32
N ILE A 84 -11.59 -10.98 4.97
CA ILE A 84 -12.82 -11.66 4.54
C ILE A 84 -12.59 -12.44 3.24
N LEU A 85 -11.94 -11.83 2.24
CA LEU A 85 -11.66 -12.50 0.96
C LEU A 85 -10.82 -13.76 1.14
N ALA A 86 -9.79 -13.69 1.96
CA ALA A 86 -8.94 -14.83 2.25
C ALA A 86 -9.65 -15.93 3.04
N PHE A 87 -10.54 -15.54 3.97
CA PHE A 87 -11.37 -16.49 4.69
C PHE A 87 -12.32 -17.22 3.74
N LEU A 88 -12.98 -16.48 2.83
CA LEU A 88 -13.83 -17.04 1.79
C LEU A 88 -13.05 -17.99 0.86
N GLU A 89 -11.83 -17.63 0.46
CA GLU A 89 -10.96 -18.48 -0.35
C GLU A 89 -10.67 -19.82 0.35
N LYS A 90 -10.28 -19.80 1.63
CA LYS A 90 -10.04 -21.02 2.43
C LYS A 90 -11.30 -21.86 2.60
N MET A 91 -12.46 -21.24 2.78
CA MET A 91 -13.72 -21.95 2.87
C MET A 91 -14.07 -22.66 1.55
N ILE A 92 -13.93 -21.97 0.42
CA ILE A 92 -14.33 -22.49 -0.90
C ILE A 92 -13.35 -23.54 -1.41
N ILE A 93 -12.03 -23.29 -1.29
CA ILE A 93 -11.00 -24.16 -1.87
C ILE A 93 -10.66 -25.33 -0.95
N SER A 94 -10.53 -25.06 0.36
CA SER A 94 -9.99 -26.03 1.32
C SER A 94 -11.06 -26.71 2.18
N ASN A 95 -12.33 -26.25 2.15
CA ASN A 95 -13.38 -26.65 3.10
C ASN A 95 -12.96 -26.49 4.58
N ILE A 96 -12.01 -25.60 4.86
CA ILE A 96 -11.53 -25.32 6.22
C ILE A 96 -12.30 -24.11 6.75
N PHE A 97 -13.01 -24.30 7.86
CA PHE A 97 -13.84 -23.27 8.50
C PHE A 97 -13.12 -22.49 9.61
N TYR A 98 -11.83 -22.78 9.85
CA TYR A 98 -11.03 -22.10 10.86
C TYR A 98 -9.81 -21.42 10.26
N ILE A 99 -9.42 -20.31 10.87
CA ILE A 99 -8.18 -19.62 10.55
C ILE A 99 -7.16 -20.05 11.60
N ASP A 100 -6.08 -20.66 11.15
CA ASP A 100 -4.97 -21.04 12.00
C ASP A 100 -4.15 -19.79 12.39
N LEU A 101 -4.50 -19.21 13.55
CA LEU A 101 -3.92 -17.95 14.05
C LEU A 101 -2.46 -18.12 14.49
N ASP A 102 -2.08 -19.30 14.97
CA ASP A 102 -0.72 -19.57 15.47
C ASP A 102 0.32 -19.51 14.35
N ASN A 103 -0.08 -19.89 13.14
CA ASN A 103 0.74 -19.79 11.94
C ASN A 103 0.76 -18.37 11.30
N MET A 104 -0.12 -17.46 11.75
CA MET A 104 -0.14 -16.06 11.28
C MET A 104 0.83 -15.18 12.08
N PHE A 105 0.95 -15.43 13.39
CA PHE A 105 1.78 -14.64 14.31
C PHE A 105 3.10 -15.33 14.66
N THR A 106 3.89 -15.70 13.65
CA THR A 106 5.23 -16.23 13.88
C THR A 106 6.22 -15.10 14.18
N ILE A 107 7.22 -15.35 15.03
CA ILE A 107 8.30 -14.39 15.31
C ILE A 107 8.96 -13.88 14.00
N ASN A 108 9.14 -14.77 13.02
CA ASN A 108 9.66 -14.41 11.70
C ASN A 108 8.75 -13.44 10.93
N SER A 109 7.42 -13.57 11.03
CA SER A 109 6.51 -12.62 10.36
C SER A 109 6.53 -11.26 11.06
N MET A 110 6.63 -11.24 12.39
CA MET A 110 6.79 -9.98 13.14
C MET A 110 8.11 -9.27 12.81
N LEU A 111 9.22 -10.00 12.67
CA LEU A 111 10.50 -9.42 12.25
C LEU A 111 10.44 -8.84 10.84
N LYS A 112 9.79 -9.54 9.90
CA LYS A 112 9.57 -9.04 8.53
C LYS A 112 8.69 -7.79 8.51
N PHE A 113 7.68 -7.72 9.38
CA PHE A 113 6.87 -6.52 9.54
C PHE A 113 7.70 -5.33 10.06
N ILE A 114 8.53 -5.52 11.08
CA ILE A 114 9.32 -4.41 11.65
C ILE A 114 10.39 -3.93 10.66
N ILE A 115 11.09 -4.84 9.98
CA ILE A 115 12.25 -4.51 9.13
C ILE A 115 11.82 -4.10 7.73
N PHE A 116 10.89 -4.84 7.13
CA PHE A 116 10.49 -4.67 5.73
C PHE A 116 9.08 -4.11 5.57
N ASN A 117 8.34 -3.87 6.66
CA ASN A 117 6.95 -3.42 6.61
C ASN A 117 6.04 -4.34 5.79
N GLU A 118 6.43 -5.61 5.69
CA GLU A 118 5.61 -6.67 5.08
C GLU A 118 4.47 -7.02 6.02
N CYS A 119 3.23 -7.07 5.52
CA CYS A 119 2.07 -7.45 6.31
C CYS A 119 2.28 -8.85 6.93
N PRO A 120 2.31 -8.99 8.27
CA PRO A 120 2.55 -10.27 8.93
C PRO A 120 1.30 -11.16 8.92
N PHE A 121 0.12 -10.55 8.78
CA PHE A 121 -1.17 -11.19 8.98
C PHE A 121 -1.59 -12.08 7.82
N PHE A 122 -1.05 -11.88 6.61
CA PHE A 122 -1.44 -12.66 5.45
C PHE A 122 -0.23 -13.19 4.69
N LYS A 123 0.01 -14.51 4.77
CA LYS A 123 0.79 -15.28 3.78
C LYS A 123 0.02 -15.41 2.45
N ILE A 124 -0.56 -14.31 1.98
CA ILE A 124 -1.10 -14.22 0.63
C ILE A 124 -0.14 -13.30 -0.08
N ASP A 125 0.74 -13.90 -0.89
CA ASP A 125 1.82 -13.21 -1.60
C ASP A 125 1.32 -12.00 -2.41
N TYR A 126 0.04 -12.02 -2.82
CA TYR A 126 -0.60 -10.92 -3.53
C TYR A 126 -0.91 -9.70 -2.64
N VAL A 127 -1.32 -9.88 -1.38
CA VAL A 127 -1.82 -8.79 -0.51
C VAL A 127 -0.67 -7.95 0.06
N SER A 128 0.43 -8.59 0.43
CA SER A 128 1.56 -7.95 1.11
C SER A 128 2.23 -6.88 0.26
N GLY A 129 2.31 -7.09 -1.06
CA GLY A 129 2.87 -6.11 -2.00
C GLY A 129 1.98 -4.89 -2.25
N HIS A 130 0.65 -5.07 -2.28
CA HIS A 130 -0.30 -3.99 -2.60
C HIS A 130 -0.44 -2.96 -1.47
N LEU A 131 -0.40 -3.40 -0.21
CA LEU A 131 -0.58 -2.50 0.94
C LEU A 131 0.73 -1.89 1.47
N TRP A 132 1.87 -2.38 0.99
CA TRP A 132 3.18 -1.99 1.50
C TRP A 132 3.38 -0.47 1.56
N TYR A 133 3.03 0.22 0.47
CA TYR A 133 3.12 1.69 0.38
C TYR A 133 2.32 2.40 1.47
N MET A 134 1.08 1.94 1.71
CA MET A 134 0.15 2.59 2.63
C MET A 134 0.57 2.40 4.09
N SER A 135 1.18 1.26 4.42
CA SER A 135 1.82 1.09 5.73
C SER A 135 3.08 1.94 5.84
N ALA A 136 3.88 2.03 4.78
CA ALA A 136 5.17 2.72 4.79
C ALA A 136 5.03 4.23 4.97
N ILE A 137 3.95 4.84 4.45
CA ILE A 137 3.69 6.28 4.63
C ILE A 137 3.41 6.69 6.08
N ILE A 138 3.10 5.74 6.97
CA ILE A 138 2.90 6.04 8.40
C ILE A 138 4.24 6.29 9.09
N TYR A 139 5.33 5.70 8.57
CA TYR A 139 6.67 5.83 9.14
C TYR A 139 7.42 7.08 8.66
N THR A 140 6.89 7.77 7.64
CA THR A 140 7.45 9.00 7.05
C THR A 140 6.75 10.25 7.57
#